data_AF-A0A527ZS67-F1
#
_entry.id   AF-A0A527ZS67-F1
#
_cell.length_a   1.000
_cell.length_b   1.000
_cell.length_c   1.000
_cell.angle_alpha   90.00
_cell.angle_beta   90.00
_cell.angle_gamma   90.00
#
_symmetry.space_group_name_H-M   'P 1'
#
loop_
_entity.id
_entity.type
_entity.pdbx_description
1 polymer ?
#
loop_
_entity_poly.entity_id
_entity_poly.type
_entity_poly.pdbx_seq_one_letter_code
_entity_poly.pdbx_strand_id
1 'polypeptide(L)'
;MTLPFWHEESIAKRHDRASFDCGDAQMNDFLRRFARQAHDQNAAKTFCAIDNAASDRVLGFYTIAPSAVAHETVPDAMTRGLARHEVSGYKLARLATDRAVAGQGLGGQLLAAAALRCLRLA
;
A
#
# COMPACT_ATOMS: atom_id res chain seq x y z
N MET A 1 -4.12 20.70 -11.38
CA MET A 1 -3.14 19.72 -11.90
C MET A 1 -3.85 18.38 -11.98
N THR A 2 -3.71 17.68 -13.11
CA THR A 2 -4.34 16.38 -13.37
C THR A 2 -3.38 15.25 -13.04
N LEU A 3 -3.91 14.11 -12.59
CA LEU A 3 -3.11 12.95 -12.23
C LEU A 3 -2.34 12.45 -13.48
N PRO A 4 -1.01 12.36 -13.46
CA PRO A 4 -0.25 11.79 -14.59
C PRO A 4 -0.59 10.31 -14.77
N PHE A 5 -0.38 9.81 -15.99
CA PHE A 5 -0.43 8.37 -16.24
C PHE A 5 0.64 7.65 -15.44
N TRP A 6 0.26 6.54 -14.83
CA TRP A 6 1.13 5.77 -13.96
C TRP A 6 0.90 4.28 -14.15
N HIS A 7 1.87 3.49 -13.72
CA HIS A 7 1.75 2.04 -13.62
C HIS A 7 2.20 1.56 -12.24
N GLU A 8 1.67 0.41 -11.83
CA GLU A 8 2.03 -0.19 -10.55
C GLU A 8 3.27 -1.06 -10.70
N GLU A 9 4.20 -0.96 -9.75
CA GLU A 9 5.29 -1.93 -9.61
C GLU A 9 5.73 -2.16 -8.17
N SER A 10 6.33 -3.33 -7.90
CA SER A 10 6.96 -3.63 -6.62
C SER A 10 8.07 -2.63 -6.32
N ILE A 11 8.18 -2.20 -5.06
CA ILE A 11 9.26 -1.31 -4.63
C ILE A 11 10.65 -1.86 -4.99
N ALA A 12 11.51 -1.02 -5.56
CA ALA A 12 12.81 -1.42 -6.07
C ALA A 12 13.90 -0.37 -5.76
N LYS A 13 15.18 -0.75 -5.90
CA LYS A 13 16.32 0.16 -5.65
C LYS A 13 16.31 1.40 -6.55
N ARG A 14 15.78 1.25 -7.77
CA ARG A 14 15.71 2.31 -8.79
C ARG A 14 14.75 3.45 -8.45
N HIS A 15 13.81 3.23 -7.53
CA HIS A 15 12.83 4.25 -7.17
C HIS A 15 13.45 5.37 -6.37
N ASP A 16 13.18 6.60 -6.80
CA ASP A 16 13.47 7.80 -6.03
C ASP A 16 12.49 7.94 -4.87
N ARG A 17 12.84 7.28 -3.77
CA ARG A 17 12.10 7.32 -2.51
C ARG A 17 12.48 8.54 -1.67
N ALA A 18 13.61 9.17 -1.98
CA ALA A 18 14.12 10.31 -1.22
C ALA A 18 13.28 11.57 -1.50
N SER A 19 12.89 11.79 -2.75
CA SER A 19 12.09 12.95 -3.16
C SER A 19 10.60 12.82 -2.84
N PHE A 20 10.11 11.62 -2.50
CA PHE A 20 8.71 11.43 -2.11
C PHE A 20 8.36 12.22 -0.85
N ASP A 21 7.26 12.96 -0.91
CA ASP A 21 6.68 13.66 0.24
C ASP A 21 5.15 13.59 0.23
N CYS A 22 4.57 12.89 1.20
CA CYS A 22 3.11 12.87 1.44
C CYS A 22 2.64 13.85 2.52
N GLY A 23 3.54 14.66 3.09
CA GLY A 23 3.26 15.58 4.20
C GLY A 23 3.35 14.95 5.60
N ASP A 24 3.55 13.64 5.71
CA ASP A 24 3.81 12.94 6.97
C ASP A 24 5.26 12.45 7.01
N ALA A 25 6.06 12.99 7.94
CA ALA A 25 7.47 12.70 8.05
C ALA A 25 7.77 11.23 8.39
N GLN A 26 6.93 10.57 9.21
CA GLN A 26 7.11 9.17 9.57
C GLN A 26 6.80 8.24 8.40
N MET A 27 5.78 8.57 7.60
CA MET A 27 5.42 7.86 6.39
C MET A 27 6.49 8.00 5.31
N ASN A 28 7.05 9.20 5.14
CA ASN A 28 8.16 9.45 4.23
C ASN A 28 9.41 8.66 4.65
N ASP A 29 9.75 8.67 5.95
CA ASP A 29 10.88 7.89 6.48
C ASP A 29 10.67 6.39 6.30
N PHE A 30 9.44 5.90 6.49
CA PHE A 30 9.06 4.52 6.21
C PHE A 30 9.39 4.10 4.78
N LEU A 31 8.94 4.87 3.79
CA LEU A 31 9.20 4.55 2.38
C LEU A 31 10.71 4.55 2.06
N ARG A 32 11.43 5.56 2.57
CA ARG A 32 12.86 5.75 2.33
C ARG A 32 13.70 4.60 2.88
N ARG A 33 13.46 4.21 4.13
CA ARG A 33 14.37 3.34 4.89
C ARG A 33 13.89 1.90 5.02
N PHE A 34 12.58 1.69 5.19
CA PHE A 34 12.07 0.39 5.67
C PHE A 34 11.26 -0.38 4.62
N ALA A 35 10.50 0.31 3.77
CA ALA A 35 9.53 -0.31 2.86
C ALA A 35 10.15 -1.36 1.93
N ARG A 36 11.34 -1.10 1.37
CA ARG A 36 12.04 -2.04 0.48
C ARG A 36 12.60 -3.24 1.23
N GLN A 37 13.21 -3.01 2.39
CA GLN A 37 13.77 -4.08 3.22
C GLN A 37 12.66 -5.04 3.67
N ALA A 38 11.53 -4.51 4.13
CA ALA A 38 10.36 -5.31 4.49
C ALA A 38 9.80 -6.10 3.29
N HIS A 39 9.79 -5.51 2.09
CA HIS A 39 9.40 -6.19 0.85
C HIS A 39 10.31 -7.36 0.52
N ASP A 40 11.63 -7.13 0.53
CA ASP A 40 12.66 -8.13 0.21
C ASP A 40 12.64 -9.28 1.23
N GLN A 41 12.36 -8.99 2.51
CA GLN A 41 12.27 -9.99 3.59
C GLN A 41 10.91 -10.68 3.70
N ASN A 42 9.96 -10.38 2.82
CA ASN A 42 8.57 -10.89 2.85
C ASN A 42 7.78 -10.54 4.14
N ALA A 43 8.26 -9.62 4.97
CA ALA A 43 7.54 -9.17 6.16
C ALA A 43 6.28 -8.36 5.80
N ALA A 44 6.36 -7.55 4.74
CA ALA A 44 5.23 -6.83 4.15
C ALA A 44 5.52 -6.52 2.68
N LYS A 45 4.52 -6.47 1.82
CA LYS A 45 4.69 -6.18 0.38
C LYS A 45 4.27 -4.76 0.05
N THR A 46 5.23 -3.97 -0.39
CA THR A 46 5.03 -2.59 -0.85
C THR A 46 5.02 -2.50 -2.38
N PHE A 47 4.04 -1.79 -2.92
CA PHE A 47 3.88 -1.47 -4.33
C PHE A 47 3.75 0.05 -4.51
N CYS A 48 4.34 0.57 -5.59
CA CYS A 48 4.43 1.98 -5.90
C CYS A 48 3.64 2.30 -7.17
N ALA A 49 2.98 3.45 -7.19
CA ALA A 49 2.55 4.10 -8.43
C ALA A 49 3.73 4.88 -9.01
N ILE A 50 4.20 4.46 -10.18
CA ILE A 50 5.34 5.06 -10.87
C ILE A 50 4.86 5.89 -12.05
N ASP A 51 5.38 7.11 -12.14
CA ASP A 51 5.10 8.03 -13.24
C ASP A 51 5.59 7.42 -14.57
N ASN A 52 4.72 7.35 -15.58
CA ASN A 52 5.12 6.84 -16.90
C ASN A 52 6.12 7.77 -17.61
N ALA A 53 6.14 9.06 -17.27
CA ALA A 53 7.09 10.01 -17.83
C ALA A 53 8.45 10.00 -17.10
N ALA A 54 8.51 9.48 -15.87
CA ALA A 54 9.72 9.41 -15.06
C ALA A 54 9.73 8.11 -14.25
N SER A 55 10.40 7.08 -14.76
CA SER A 55 10.29 5.69 -14.29
C SER A 55 10.86 5.41 -12.89
N ASP A 56 11.53 6.38 -12.27
CA ASP A 56 11.98 6.33 -10.88
C ASP A 56 11.06 7.11 -9.92
N ARG A 57 10.19 7.98 -10.44
CA ARG A 57 9.36 8.88 -9.64
C ARG A 57 8.17 8.14 -9.02
N VAL A 58 8.15 8.11 -7.69
CA VAL A 58 7.04 7.56 -6.91
C VAL A 58 5.96 8.63 -6.72
N LEU A 59 4.76 8.37 -7.22
CA LEU A 59 3.59 9.25 -7.06
C LEU A 59 2.75 8.87 -5.82
N GLY A 60 2.90 7.64 -5.36
CA GLY A 60 2.19 7.08 -4.20
C GLY A 60 2.57 5.63 -4.01
N PHE A 61 2.22 5.06 -2.86
CA PHE A 61 2.48 3.66 -2.56
C PHE A 61 1.46 3.10 -1.58
N TYR A 62 1.37 1.77 -1.54
CA TYR A 62 0.70 1.05 -0.47
C TYR A 62 1.53 -0.14 -0.01
N THR A 63 1.32 -0.55 1.24
CA THR A 63 1.95 -1.72 1.84
C THR A 63 0.88 -2.63 2.43
N ILE A 64 0.91 -3.91 2.06
CA ILE A 64 0.03 -4.95 2.61
C ILE A 64 0.85 -6.02 3.35
N ALA A 65 0.27 -6.63 4.38
CA ALA A 65 0.85 -7.76 5.08
C ALA A 65 -0.25 -8.77 5.46
N PRO A 66 0.02 -10.09 5.44
CA PRO A 66 -0.88 -11.09 6.02
C PRO A 66 -1.18 -10.74 7.48
N SER A 67 -2.42 -10.94 7.91
CA SER A 67 -2.86 -10.66 9.27
C SER A 67 -3.96 -11.63 9.68
N ALA A 68 -4.06 -11.88 10.97
CA ALA A 68 -5.22 -12.52 11.59
C ALA A 68 -5.72 -11.59 12.69
N VAL A 69 -7.04 -11.55 12.89
CA VAL A 69 -7.66 -10.76 13.97
C VAL A 69 -8.56 -11.66 14.81
N ALA A 70 -8.56 -11.43 16.12
CA ALA A 70 -9.38 -12.18 17.06
C ALA A 70 -10.87 -12.05 16.68
N HIS A 71 -11.59 -13.18 16.67
CA HIS A 71 -12.98 -13.26 16.23
C HIS A 71 -13.88 -12.24 16.94
N GLU A 72 -13.64 -12.02 18.23
CA GLU A 72 -14.43 -11.15 19.10
C GLU A 72 -14.30 -9.66 18.74
N THR A 73 -13.25 -9.30 17.98
CA THR A 73 -12.99 -7.92 17.55
C THR A 73 -13.58 -7.59 16.18
N VAL A 74 -14.09 -8.60 15.47
CA VAL A 74 -14.63 -8.45 14.12
C VAL A 74 -16.14 -8.24 14.20
N PRO A 75 -16.72 -7.28 13.46
CA PRO A 75 -18.17 -7.08 13.44
C PRO A 75 -18.92 -8.37 13.09
N ASP A 76 -20.00 -8.65 13.84
CA ASP A 76 -20.82 -9.86 13.66
C ASP A 76 -21.30 -10.08 12.22
N ALA A 77 -21.52 -9.01 11.45
CA ALA A 77 -21.92 -9.09 10.05
C ALA A 77 -20.89 -9.80 9.16
N MET A 78 -19.60 -9.79 9.53
CA MET A 78 -18.51 -10.41 8.79
C MET A 78 -18.16 -11.82 9.29
N THR A 79 -18.56 -12.17 10.52
CA THR A 79 -18.28 -13.48 11.14
C THR A 79 -19.48 -14.40 11.24
N ARG A 80 -20.68 -13.92 10.90
CA ARG A 80 -21.91 -14.71 10.97
C ARG A 80 -21.79 -16.01 10.15
N GLY A 81 -21.90 -17.14 10.83
CA GLY A 81 -21.79 -18.47 10.23
C GLY A 81 -20.37 -19.01 10.10
N LEU A 82 -19.35 -18.24 10.51
CA LEU A 82 -17.97 -18.71 10.60
C LEU A 82 -17.69 -19.38 11.96
N ALA A 83 -16.69 -20.26 11.98
CA ALA A 83 -16.21 -20.86 13.22
C ALA A 83 -15.48 -19.81 14.08
N ARG A 84 -15.52 -20.00 15.41
CA ARG A 84 -14.90 -19.09 16.38
C ARG A 84 -13.38 -19.28 16.48
N HIS A 85 -12.68 -18.95 15.41
CA HIS A 85 -11.22 -18.82 15.36
C HIS A 85 -10.85 -17.46 14.76
N GLU A 86 -9.55 -17.13 14.75
CA GLU A 86 -9.09 -15.87 14.17
C GLU A 86 -9.54 -15.73 12.71
N VAL A 87 -9.96 -14.51 12.35
CA VAL A 87 -10.37 -14.17 10.99
C VAL A 87 -9.12 -13.75 10.23
N SER A 88 -8.74 -14.55 9.25
CA SER A 88 -7.61 -14.28 8.36
C SER A 88 -7.93 -13.14 7.39
N GLY A 89 -6.91 -12.35 7.05
CA GLY A 89 -7.02 -11.31 6.05
C GLY A 89 -5.68 -10.66 5.75
N TYR A 90 -5.76 -9.46 5.19
CA TYR A 90 -4.59 -8.64 4.90
C TYR A 90 -4.74 -7.28 5.57
N LYS A 91 -3.69 -6.85 6.27
CA LYS A 91 -3.59 -5.50 6.81
C LYS A 91 -3.10 -4.57 5.72
N LEU A 92 -3.87 -3.53 5.40
CA LEU A 92 -3.37 -2.35 4.69
C LEU A 92 -2.53 -1.54 5.68
N ALA A 93 -1.23 -1.82 5.72
CA ALA A 93 -0.33 -1.28 6.73
C ALA A 93 -0.02 0.20 6.50
N ARG A 94 0.12 0.61 5.24
CA ARG A 94 0.45 1.98 4.82
C ARG A 94 -0.20 2.28 3.48
N LEU A 95 -0.65 3.52 3.30
CA LEU A 95 -1.16 4.06 2.03
C LEU A 95 -0.85 5.56 2.02
N ALA A 96 -0.19 6.04 0.96
CA ALA A 96 0.14 7.45 0.82
C ALA A 96 0.26 7.87 -0.65
N THR A 97 0.00 9.14 -0.92
CA THR A 97 0.21 9.80 -2.21
C THR A 97 1.11 11.01 -2.02
N ASP A 98 1.96 11.30 -2.98
CA ASP A 98 2.79 12.50 -2.97
C ASP A 98 1.92 13.77 -2.99
N ARG A 99 2.35 14.81 -2.29
CA ARG A 99 1.64 16.10 -2.19
C ARG A 99 1.36 16.72 -3.55
N ALA A 100 2.22 16.50 -4.54
CA ALA A 100 2.04 17.03 -5.89
C ALA A 100 0.81 16.45 -6.62
N VAL A 101 0.36 15.26 -6.23
CA VAL A 101 -0.79 14.54 -6.83
C VAL A 101 -1.93 14.25 -5.84
N ALA A 102 -1.81 14.74 -4.60
CA ALA A 102 -2.85 14.61 -3.60
C ALA A 102 -4.17 15.25 -4.06
N GLY A 103 -5.30 14.62 -3.72
CA GLY A 103 -6.63 15.08 -4.12
C GLY A 103 -7.01 14.81 -5.58
N GLN A 104 -6.14 14.17 -6.38
CA GLN A 104 -6.38 13.89 -7.80
C GLN A 104 -6.87 12.45 -8.06
N GLY A 105 -7.32 11.74 -7.01
CA GLY A 105 -7.91 10.40 -7.12
C GLY A 105 -6.93 9.22 -7.00
N LEU A 106 -5.61 9.45 -7.00
CA LEU A 106 -4.60 8.38 -6.92
C LEU A 106 -4.77 7.47 -5.69
N GLY A 107 -5.07 8.04 -4.52
CA GLY A 107 -5.24 7.27 -3.29
C GLY A 107 -6.37 6.24 -3.39
N GLY A 108 -7.47 6.59 -4.05
CA GLY A 108 -8.58 5.66 -4.32
C GLY A 108 -8.18 4.55 -5.30
N GLN A 109 -7.40 4.88 -6.34
CA GLN A 109 -6.89 3.89 -7.29
C GLN A 109 -5.91 2.92 -6.62
N LEU A 110 -5.01 3.41 -5.75
CA LEU A 110 -4.08 2.58 -4.97
C LEU A 110 -4.82 1.68 -3.98
N LEU A 111 -5.87 2.17 -3.33
CA LEU A 111 -6.71 1.35 -2.44
C LEU A 111 -7.39 0.21 -3.20
N ALA A 112 -7.96 0.50 -4.38
CA ALA A 112 -8.56 -0.51 -5.24
C ALA A 112 -7.53 -1.53 -5.73
N ALA A 113 -6.32 -1.08 -6.11
CA ALA A 113 -5.23 -1.94 -6.52
C ALA A 113 -4.78 -2.86 -5.39
N ALA A 114 -4.64 -2.35 -4.16
CA ALA A 114 -4.33 -3.14 -2.98
C ALA A 114 -5.39 -4.22 -2.70
N ALA A 115 -6.68 -3.85 -2.76
CA ALA A 115 -7.78 -4.80 -2.56
C ALA A 115 -7.78 -5.91 -3.61
N LEU A 116 -7.65 -5.54 -4.90
CA LEU A 116 -7.61 -6.49 -6.01
C LEU A 116 -6.41 -7.45 -5.89
N ARG A 117 -5.27 -6.95 -5.40
CA ARG A 117 -4.09 -7.77 -5.15
C ARG A 117 -4.32 -8.79 -4.04
N CYS A 118 -4.95 -8.39 -2.94
CA CYS A 118 -5.32 -9.30 -1.85
C CYS A 118 -6.31 -10.37 -2.31
N LEU A 119 -7.30 -10.01 -3.12
CA LEU A 119 -8.31 -10.94 -3.64
C LEU A 119 -7.74 -11.99 -4.60
N ARG A 120 -6.66 -11.68 -5.32
CA ARG A 120 -6.01 -12.63 -6.25
C ARG A 120 -5.13 -13.67 -5.56
N LEU A 121 -4.77 -13.43 -4.31
CA LEU A 121 -3.97 -14.35 -3.49
C LEU A 121 -4.83 -15.29 -2.64
N ALA A 122 -6.13 -15.00 -2.51
CA ALA A 122 -7.13 -15.84 -1.87
C ALA A 122 -7.68 -16.87 -2.88
#